data_AF-A0A9P8TVP9-F1
#
_entry.id   AF-A0A9P8TVP9-F1
#
_cell.length_a   1.000
_cell.length_b   1.000
_cell.length_c   1.000
_cell.angle_alpha   90.00
_cell.angle_beta   90.00
_cell.angle_gamma   90.00
#
_symmetry.space_group_name_H-M   'P 1'
#
loop_
_entity.id
_entity.type
_entity.pdbx_description
1 polymer ?
#
loop_
_entity_poly.entity_id
_entity_poly.type
_entity_poly.pdbx_seq_one_letter_code
_entity_poly.pdbx_strand_id
1 'polypeptide(L)'
;MQLFNLVAIYARPVKPVQETSNLIPDSVTKPNLYAEDANPDKSYQDLLQPDEISTVIIALRILTQPSFIEAALSAGKHVLAKKSTAKDAAATRIIIANARRICSTSNAAFAVAENIRFCHSFAYAAREAAELGKVHTFSVRVLWHIEPDNKWLNTAAWGGQQVRGGTGFTAQMCERLPSIDTVNAIIKTQSGVAGVFQNSALSLLQAVE
;
A
#
# COMPACT_ATOMS: atom_id res chain seq x y z
N MET A 1 22.61 -9.63 16.70
CA MET A 1 22.90 -9.35 15.28
C MET A 1 21.97 -8.22 14.83
N GLN A 2 22.51 -7.08 14.43
CA GLN A 2 21.70 -5.97 13.91
C GLN A 2 21.31 -6.28 12.46
N LEU A 3 20.01 -6.29 12.16
CA LEU A 3 19.50 -6.67 10.83
C LEU A 3 19.45 -5.49 9.85
N PHE A 4 19.28 -4.27 10.36
CA PHE A 4 19.25 -3.03 9.57
C PHE A 4 19.74 -1.85 10.41
N ASN A 5 20.20 -0.80 9.72
CA ASN A 5 20.57 0.49 10.32
C ASN A 5 19.84 1.63 9.60
N LEU A 6 19.28 2.57 10.35
CA LEU A 6 18.63 3.76 9.78
C LEU A 6 19.68 4.85 9.58
N VAL A 7 20.13 5.04 8.34
CA VAL A 7 21.23 5.95 8.01
C VAL A 7 20.75 7.27 7.37
N ALA A 8 19.51 7.33 6.88
CA ALA A 8 18.95 8.51 6.24
C ALA A 8 17.44 8.65 6.43
N ILE A 9 16.96 9.89 6.52
CA ILE A 9 15.53 10.24 6.46
C ILE A 9 15.34 11.28 5.36
N TYR A 10 14.28 11.14 4.57
CA TYR A 10 13.85 12.13 3.61
C TYR A 10 12.37 12.48 3.75
N ALA A 11 12.06 13.77 3.59
CA ALA A 11 10.72 14.23 3.27
C ALA A 11 10.81 15.46 2.36
N ARG A 12 9.68 15.87 1.77
CA ARG A 12 9.69 17.12 0.99
C ARG A 12 9.95 18.34 1.91
N PRO A 13 9.19 18.54 3.01
CA PRO A 13 9.47 19.61 3.94
C PRO A 13 10.47 19.18 5.01
N VAL A 14 11.34 20.10 5.46
CA VAL A 14 12.33 19.85 6.51
C VAL A 14 11.71 19.49 7.87
N LYS A 15 10.53 20.05 8.18
CA LYS A 15 9.89 19.89 9.49
C LYS A 15 9.61 18.41 9.86
N PRO A 16 8.90 17.60 9.04
CA PRO A 16 8.73 16.17 9.28
C PRO A 16 10.03 15.38 9.44
N VAL A 17 11.10 15.79 8.75
CA VAL A 17 12.41 15.13 8.85
C VAL A 17 13.01 15.33 10.24
N GLN A 18 12.96 16.57 10.75
CA GLN A 18 13.44 16.89 12.09
C GLN A 18 12.59 16.23 13.18
N GLU A 19 11.26 16.29 13.05
CA GLU A 19 10.33 15.65 13.99
C GLU A 19 10.57 14.13 14.06
N THR A 20 10.78 13.49 12.91
CA THR A 20 11.08 12.04 12.85
C THR A 20 12.44 11.73 13.46
N SER A 21 13.46 12.55 13.21
CA SER A 21 14.80 12.38 13.80
C SER A 21 14.78 12.49 15.34
N ASN A 22 13.90 13.34 15.88
CA ASN A 22 13.72 13.49 17.33
C ASN A 22 13.06 12.26 17.98
N LEU A 23 12.34 11.43 17.24
CA LEU A 23 11.75 10.18 17.75
C LEU A 23 12.77 9.04 17.86
N ILE A 24 13.95 9.19 17.24
CA ILE A 24 15.00 8.16 17.27
C ILE A 24 15.69 8.19 18.63
N PRO A 25 15.75 7.07 19.38
CA PRO A 25 16.45 7.01 20.66
C PRO A 25 17.93 7.38 20.53
N ASP A 26 18.50 8.02 21.54
CA ASP A 26 19.92 8.42 21.54
C ASP A 26 20.89 7.23 21.53
N SER A 27 20.41 6.02 21.84
CA SER A 27 21.15 4.76 21.69
C SER A 27 21.39 4.35 20.24
N VAL A 28 20.77 5.03 19.28
CA VAL A 28 20.92 4.79 17.84
C VAL A 28 21.61 5.99 17.21
N THR A 29 22.62 5.74 16.37
CA THR A 29 23.27 6.78 15.58
C THR A 29 22.24 7.57 14.77
N LYS A 30 22.25 8.90 14.90
CA LYS A 30 21.29 9.74 14.19
C LYS A 30 21.52 9.66 12.67
N PRO A 31 20.44 9.51 11.87
CA PRO A 31 20.56 9.44 10.42
C PRO A 31 20.85 10.81 9.81
N ASN A 32 21.40 10.79 8.60
CA ASN A 32 21.50 11.97 7.75
C ASN A 32 20.11 12.44 7.33
N LEU A 33 19.90 13.76 7.38
CA LEU A 33 18.61 14.38 7.10
C LEU A 33 18.62 15.00 5.70
N TYR A 34 17.66 14.60 4.88
CA TYR A 34 17.46 15.09 3.52
C TYR A 34 16.08 15.73 3.42
N ALA A 35 15.98 16.91 2.79
CA ALA A 35 14.70 17.55 2.54
C ALA A 35 14.74 18.36 1.25
N GLU A 36 13.66 18.27 0.47
CA GLU A 36 13.56 18.95 -0.84
C GLU A 36 13.59 20.48 -0.72
N ASP A 37 13.05 21.02 0.38
CA ASP A 37 13.05 22.45 0.69
C ASP A 37 14.22 22.90 1.60
N ALA A 38 15.22 22.04 1.80
CA ALA A 38 16.46 22.38 2.48
C ALA A 38 17.53 22.88 1.48
N ASN A 39 18.80 22.77 1.87
CA ASN A 39 19.93 23.18 1.03
C ASN A 39 20.00 22.35 -0.28
N PRO A 40 20.65 22.89 -1.34
CA PRO A 40 20.72 22.22 -2.65
C PRO A 40 21.33 20.82 -2.65
N ASP A 41 22.11 20.44 -1.63
CA ASP A 41 22.79 19.16 -1.44
C ASP A 41 21.99 18.14 -0.61
N LYS A 42 20.72 18.42 -0.32
CA LYS A 42 19.83 17.60 0.53
C LYS A 42 18.58 17.10 -0.20
N SER A 43 18.60 17.08 -1.52
CA SER A 43 17.49 16.57 -2.33
C SER A 43 17.33 15.05 -2.23
N TYR A 44 16.26 14.52 -2.81
CA TYR A 44 16.11 13.07 -2.94
C TYR A 44 17.22 12.44 -3.80
N GLN A 45 17.73 13.16 -4.80
CA GLN A 45 18.81 12.65 -5.65
C GLN A 45 20.12 12.52 -4.88
N ASP A 46 20.38 13.45 -3.96
CA ASP A 46 21.55 13.38 -3.07
C ASP A 46 21.45 12.19 -2.11
N LEU A 47 20.24 11.88 -1.62
CA LEU A 47 20.01 10.67 -0.80
C LEU A 47 20.33 9.38 -1.55
N LEU A 48 20.14 9.36 -2.88
CA LEU A 48 20.38 8.17 -3.68
C LEU A 48 21.86 7.93 -4.02
N GLN A 49 22.75 8.90 -3.81
CA GLN A 49 24.17 8.76 -4.17
C GLN A 49 24.98 7.85 -3.21
N PRO A 50 24.87 7.96 -1.87
CA PRO A 50 25.75 7.21 -0.96
C PRO A 50 25.57 5.70 -1.07
N ASP A 51 26.69 4.97 -1.20
CA ASP A 51 26.69 3.50 -1.28
C ASP A 51 26.25 2.82 0.03
N GLU A 52 26.42 3.48 1.17
CA GLU A 52 25.97 3.00 2.48
C GLU A 52 24.43 2.78 2.52
N ILE A 53 23.68 3.56 1.73
CA ILE A 53 22.23 3.38 1.59
C ILE A 53 22.01 2.30 0.54
N SER A 54 21.72 1.08 0.98
CA SER A 54 21.39 -0.04 0.09
C SER A 54 19.90 -0.16 -0.22
N THR A 55 19.04 0.30 0.71
CA THR A 55 17.59 0.09 0.67
C THR A 55 16.83 1.35 1.07
N VAL A 56 15.73 1.66 0.40
CA VAL A 56 14.80 2.74 0.76
C VAL A 56 13.40 2.21 1.04
N ILE A 57 12.76 2.75 2.08
CA ILE A 57 11.34 2.51 2.38
C ILE A 57 10.56 3.75 1.95
N ILE A 58 9.64 3.59 0.99
CA ILE A 58 8.93 4.72 0.38
C ILE A 58 7.47 4.73 0.84
N ALA A 59 7.11 5.73 1.65
CA ALA A 59 5.78 5.92 2.21
C ALA A 59 5.12 7.24 1.73
N LEU A 60 5.22 7.52 0.44
CA LEU A 60 4.73 8.76 -0.17
C LEU A 60 3.29 8.64 -0.67
N ARG A 61 2.68 9.78 -1.01
CA ARG A 61 1.34 9.86 -1.62
C ARG A 61 1.31 9.07 -2.94
N ILE A 62 0.15 8.48 -3.25
CA ILE A 62 -0.06 7.57 -4.38
C ILE A 62 0.36 8.15 -5.75
N LEU A 63 0.24 9.47 -5.94
CA LEU A 63 0.60 10.13 -7.19
C LEU A 63 2.10 10.44 -7.30
N THR A 64 2.81 10.56 -6.18
CA THR A 64 4.24 10.91 -6.15
C THR A 64 5.12 9.68 -5.96
N GLN A 65 4.59 8.60 -5.38
CA GLN A 65 5.36 7.38 -5.12
C GLN A 65 6.03 6.77 -6.36
N PRO A 66 5.37 6.71 -7.55
CA PRO A 66 5.94 6.05 -8.72
C PRO A 66 7.31 6.58 -9.14
N SER A 67 7.47 7.90 -9.25
CA SER A 67 8.75 8.49 -9.70
C SER A 67 9.88 8.26 -8.71
N PHE A 68 9.59 8.25 -7.42
CA PHE A 68 10.58 7.97 -6.37
C PHE A 68 11.02 6.49 -6.41
N ILE A 69 10.10 5.57 -6.65
CA ILE A 69 10.42 4.14 -6.82
C ILE A 69 11.35 3.94 -8.01
N GLU A 70 11.01 4.51 -9.17
CA GLU A 70 11.83 4.35 -10.38
C GLU A 70 13.21 4.98 -10.22
N ALA A 71 13.31 6.16 -9.59
CA ALA A 71 14.58 6.81 -9.31
C ALA A 71 15.47 5.96 -8.39
N ALA A 72 14.93 5.45 -7.28
CA ALA A 72 15.69 4.60 -6.36
C ALA A 72 16.16 3.29 -7.00
N LEU A 73 15.29 2.61 -7.74
CA LEU A 73 15.67 1.39 -8.46
C LEU A 73 16.75 1.67 -9.51
N SER A 74 16.64 2.79 -10.23
CA SER A 74 17.62 3.19 -11.24
C SER A 74 18.98 3.54 -10.63
N ALA A 75 18.99 4.05 -9.40
CA ALA A 75 20.20 4.25 -8.59
C ALA A 75 20.71 2.95 -7.93
N GLY A 76 20.15 1.79 -8.28
CA GLY A 76 20.58 0.49 -7.78
C GLY A 76 20.15 0.17 -6.35
N LYS A 77 19.24 0.95 -5.76
CA LYS A 77 18.76 0.76 -4.38
C LYS A 77 17.61 -0.25 -4.34
N HIS A 78 17.57 -1.10 -3.32
CA HIS A 78 16.38 -1.89 -3.04
C HIS A 78 15.24 -0.98 -2.58
N VAL A 79 14.00 -1.30 -2.96
CA VAL A 79 12.82 -0.48 -2.66
C VAL A 79 11.74 -1.32 -2.00
N LEU A 80 11.31 -0.88 -0.80
CA LEU A 80 10.09 -1.33 -0.14
C LEU A 80 9.04 -0.21 -0.16
N ALA A 81 8.06 -0.32 -1.05
CA ALA A 81 7.06 0.71 -1.32
C ALA A 81 5.75 0.47 -0.57
N LYS A 82 5.17 1.49 0.07
CA LYS A 82 3.86 1.40 0.73
C LYS A 82 2.75 1.16 -0.30
N LYS A 83 1.81 0.27 0.01
CA LYS A 83 0.54 0.18 -0.73
C LYS A 83 -0.29 1.48 -0.62
N SER A 84 -1.02 1.93 -1.64
CA SER A 84 -1.01 1.53 -3.06
C SER A 84 0.10 2.26 -3.83
N THR A 85 0.70 1.57 -4.80
CA THR A 85 1.91 2.07 -5.50
C THR A 85 1.61 3.06 -6.63
N ALA A 86 0.41 3.02 -7.22
CA ALA A 86 -0.01 3.91 -8.30
C ALA A 86 -1.52 4.17 -8.29
N LYS A 87 -1.96 5.18 -9.08
CA LYS A 87 -3.36 5.63 -9.15
C LYS A 87 -4.38 4.61 -9.67
N ASP A 88 -3.94 3.62 -10.43
CA ASP A 88 -4.78 2.59 -11.04
C ASP A 88 -3.97 1.33 -11.41
N ALA A 89 -4.67 0.29 -11.86
CA ALA A 89 -4.05 -0.98 -12.24
C ALA A 89 -3.16 -0.89 -13.48
N ALA A 90 -3.45 0.01 -14.43
CA ALA A 90 -2.64 0.17 -15.63
C ALA A 90 -1.28 0.81 -15.28
N ALA A 91 -1.29 1.89 -14.50
CA ALA A 91 -0.10 2.51 -13.95
C ALA A 91 0.70 1.54 -13.06
N THR A 92 0.03 0.73 -12.25
CA THR A 92 0.70 -0.30 -11.44
C THR A 92 1.43 -1.33 -12.29
N ARG A 93 0.83 -1.78 -13.40
CA ARG A 93 1.49 -2.71 -14.34
C ARG A 93 2.75 -2.11 -14.97
N ILE A 94 2.73 -0.82 -15.29
CA ILE A 94 3.90 -0.11 -15.83
C ILE A 94 5.03 -0.10 -14.80
N ILE A 95 4.75 0.24 -13.54
CA ILE A 95 5.76 0.22 -12.46
C ILE A 95 6.36 -1.17 -12.30
N ILE A 96 5.52 -2.23 -12.29
CA ILE A 96 6.00 -3.61 -12.16
C ILE A 96 6.89 -4.00 -13.35
N ALA A 97 6.52 -3.63 -14.58
CA ALA A 97 7.32 -3.90 -15.77
C ALA A 97 8.67 -3.17 -15.73
N ASN A 98 8.66 -1.88 -15.36
CA ASN A 98 9.87 -1.06 -15.21
C ASN A 98 10.79 -1.61 -14.11
N ALA A 99 10.23 -1.93 -12.95
CA ALA A 99 10.98 -2.52 -11.84
C ALA A 99 11.60 -3.86 -12.25
N ARG A 100 10.86 -4.76 -12.90
CA ARG A 100 11.41 -6.02 -13.41
C ARG A 100 12.57 -5.80 -14.38
N ARG A 101 12.42 -4.85 -15.32
CA ARG A 101 13.48 -4.50 -16.27
C ARG A 101 14.74 -4.02 -15.54
N ILE A 102 14.61 -3.07 -14.60
CA ILE A 102 15.74 -2.52 -13.86
C ILE A 102 16.39 -3.58 -12.95
N CYS A 103 15.58 -4.33 -12.20
CA CYS A 103 16.05 -5.42 -11.32
C CYS A 103 16.69 -6.58 -12.10
N SER A 104 16.39 -6.75 -13.40
CA SER A 104 17.02 -7.82 -14.20
C SER A 104 18.47 -7.52 -14.57
N THR A 105 18.88 -6.26 -14.51
CA THR A 105 20.23 -5.79 -14.87
C THR A 105 20.95 -5.14 -13.69
N SER A 106 20.39 -5.20 -12.48
CA SER A 106 20.96 -4.62 -11.26
C SER A 106 20.74 -5.56 -10.08
N ASN A 107 21.43 -5.31 -8.96
CA ASN A 107 21.17 -6.04 -7.72
C ASN A 107 19.95 -5.49 -6.96
N ALA A 108 19.23 -4.50 -7.50
CA ALA A 108 18.09 -3.90 -6.83
C ALA A 108 16.92 -4.89 -6.72
N ALA A 109 16.14 -4.78 -5.65
CA ALA A 109 14.93 -5.56 -5.45
C ALA A 109 13.75 -4.62 -5.21
N PHE A 110 12.59 -4.95 -5.78
CA PHE A 110 11.37 -4.17 -5.59
C PHE A 110 10.31 -5.01 -4.87
N ALA A 111 9.79 -4.47 -3.78
CA ALA A 111 8.70 -5.07 -3.02
C ALA A 111 7.63 -4.05 -2.62
N VAL A 112 6.38 -4.50 -2.56
CA VAL A 112 5.26 -3.73 -2.02
C VAL A 112 4.98 -4.20 -0.59
N ALA A 113 4.95 -3.25 0.35
CA ALA A 113 4.66 -3.44 1.77
C ALA A 113 3.16 -3.75 2.00
N GLU A 114 2.74 -4.91 1.52
CA GLU A 114 1.42 -5.48 1.76
C GLU A 114 1.44 -6.25 3.08
N ASN A 115 1.25 -5.50 4.18
CA ASN A 115 1.37 -5.99 5.54
C ASN A 115 0.39 -7.11 5.90
N ILE A 116 -0.78 -7.19 5.26
CA ILE A 116 -1.80 -8.21 5.56
C ILE A 116 -1.28 -9.63 5.28
N ARG A 117 -0.32 -9.77 4.34
CA ARG A 117 0.37 -11.06 4.07
C ARG A 117 1.12 -11.63 5.27
N PHE A 118 1.42 -10.79 6.28
CA PHE A 118 2.20 -11.16 7.45
C PHE A 118 1.37 -11.21 8.75
N CYS A 119 0.05 -11.07 8.68
CA CYS A 119 -0.80 -11.26 9.85
C CYS A 119 -0.84 -12.74 10.24
N HIS A 120 -0.33 -13.06 11.43
CA HIS A 120 -0.22 -14.43 11.94
C HIS A 120 -1.56 -15.18 11.97
N SER A 121 -2.67 -14.50 12.26
CA SER A 121 -4.00 -15.11 12.26
C SER A 121 -4.41 -15.66 10.90
N PHE A 122 -4.05 -15.00 9.79
CA PHE A 122 -4.33 -15.51 8.45
C PHE A 122 -3.43 -16.69 8.09
N ALA A 123 -2.15 -16.64 8.47
CA ALA A 123 -1.24 -17.78 8.28
C ALA A 123 -1.70 -19.01 9.08
N TYR A 124 -2.12 -18.81 10.33
CA TYR A 124 -2.71 -19.83 11.18
C TYR A 124 -4.00 -20.39 10.56
N ALA A 125 -4.96 -19.53 10.22
CA ALA A 125 -6.23 -19.96 9.62
C ALA A 125 -6.03 -20.74 8.32
N ALA A 126 -5.07 -20.34 7.48
CA ALA A 126 -4.72 -21.07 6.26
C ALA A 126 -4.16 -22.48 6.56
N ARG A 127 -3.35 -22.61 7.61
CA ARG A 127 -2.84 -23.92 8.06
C ARG A 127 -3.96 -24.83 8.54
N GLU A 128 -4.78 -24.35 9.46
CA GLU A 128 -5.88 -25.14 10.04
C GLU A 128 -6.93 -25.49 8.96
N ALA A 129 -7.23 -24.57 8.04
CA ALA A 129 -8.16 -24.84 6.94
C ALA A 129 -7.66 -25.94 5.99
N ALA A 130 -6.34 -26.12 5.84
CA ALA A 130 -5.78 -27.19 5.03
C ALA A 130 -6.05 -28.59 5.61
N GLU A 131 -6.25 -28.69 6.93
CA GLU A 131 -6.57 -29.96 7.61
C GLU A 131 -8.04 -30.36 7.47
N LEU A 132 -8.93 -29.40 7.16
CA LEU A 132 -10.38 -29.62 7.02
C LEU A 132 -10.78 -30.24 5.66
N GLY A 133 -9.80 -30.56 4.81
CA GLY A 133 -10.02 -31.12 3.49
C GLY A 133 -10.35 -30.06 2.43
N LYS A 134 -11.12 -30.46 1.40
CA LYS A 134 -11.36 -29.60 0.24
C LYS A 134 -12.28 -28.43 0.61
N VAL A 135 -11.81 -27.20 0.36
CA VAL A 135 -12.65 -26.00 0.45
C VAL A 135 -13.67 -26.00 -0.70
N HIS A 136 -14.96 -25.95 -0.37
CA HIS A 136 -16.06 -25.92 -1.34
C HIS A 136 -16.58 -24.51 -1.62
N THR A 137 -16.56 -23.63 -0.61
CA THR A 137 -17.02 -22.24 -0.68
C THR A 137 -16.31 -21.40 0.37
N PHE A 138 -16.39 -20.08 0.25
CA PHE A 138 -15.93 -19.13 1.25
C PHE A 138 -16.84 -17.90 1.33
N SER A 139 -16.80 -17.21 2.47
CA SER A 139 -17.47 -15.93 2.66
C SER A 139 -16.51 -14.98 3.38
N VAL A 140 -16.32 -13.81 2.80
CA VAL A 140 -15.52 -12.74 3.40
C VAL A 140 -16.42 -11.52 3.52
N ARG A 141 -16.58 -11.02 4.75
CA ARG A 141 -17.36 -9.82 5.06
C ARG A 141 -16.50 -8.87 5.84
N VAL A 142 -16.27 -7.69 5.28
CA VAL A 142 -15.54 -6.60 5.93
C VAL A 142 -16.48 -5.40 6.04
N LEU A 143 -16.74 -4.97 7.27
CA LEU A 143 -17.61 -3.84 7.57
C LEU A 143 -16.79 -2.81 8.31
N TRP A 144 -16.63 -1.63 7.70
CA TRP A 144 -15.92 -0.52 8.32
C TRP A 144 -16.93 0.44 8.93
N HIS A 145 -16.65 0.86 10.15
CA HIS A 145 -17.28 2.03 10.73
C HIS A 145 -16.44 3.26 10.37
N ILE A 146 -16.91 4.04 9.41
CA ILE A 146 -16.24 5.28 8.97
C ILE A 146 -17.12 6.46 9.34
N GLU A 147 -16.58 7.35 10.16
CA GLU A 147 -17.23 8.60 10.52
C GLU A 147 -17.40 9.52 9.29
N PRO A 148 -18.51 10.27 9.17
CA PRO A 148 -18.75 11.17 8.02
C PRO A 148 -17.67 12.25 7.83
N ASP A 149 -17.00 12.66 8.90
CA ASP A 149 -15.92 13.65 8.88
C ASP A 149 -14.53 13.05 8.61
N ASN A 150 -14.47 11.74 8.31
CA ASN A 150 -13.21 11.05 8.11
C ASN A 150 -12.43 11.67 6.94
N LYS A 151 -11.23 12.17 7.26
CA LYS A 151 -10.33 12.87 6.33
C LYS A 151 -10.00 12.10 5.05
N TRP A 152 -10.19 10.78 5.00
CA TRP A 152 -9.91 9.95 3.83
C TRP A 152 -11.11 9.84 2.89
N LEU A 153 -12.33 9.93 3.40
CA LEU A 153 -13.58 9.86 2.62
C LEU A 153 -13.67 11.02 1.60
N ASN A 154 -13.21 12.20 2.00
CA ASN A 154 -13.28 13.43 1.20
C ASN A 154 -12.08 13.63 0.25
N THR A 155 -11.21 12.63 0.08
CA THR A 155 -10.04 12.75 -0.81
C THR A 155 -10.25 12.09 -2.16
N ALA A 156 -9.79 12.73 -3.24
CA ALA A 156 -9.91 12.25 -4.62
C ALA A 156 -9.32 10.84 -4.88
N ALA A 157 -8.46 10.35 -3.98
CA ALA A 157 -7.88 9.00 -4.06
C ALA A 157 -8.89 7.89 -3.73
N TRP A 158 -9.96 8.18 -2.98
CA TRP A 158 -10.98 7.21 -2.58
C TRP A 158 -12.40 7.61 -3.04
N GLY A 159 -12.68 8.91 -3.20
CA GLY A 159 -13.99 9.41 -3.65
C GLY A 159 -14.14 9.60 -5.17
N GLY A 160 -13.09 9.37 -5.97
CA GLY A 160 -13.05 9.77 -7.39
C GLY A 160 -13.17 8.67 -8.44
N GLN A 161 -13.07 7.40 -8.07
CA GLN A 161 -13.14 6.28 -9.03
C GLN A 161 -14.45 5.54 -8.87
N GLN A 162 -15.43 5.88 -9.72
CA GLN A 162 -16.56 4.98 -9.96
C GLN A 162 -15.99 3.62 -10.39
N VAL A 163 -16.30 2.56 -9.64
CA VAL A 163 -16.06 1.18 -10.07
C VAL A 163 -17.03 0.88 -11.22
N ARG A 164 -16.71 1.35 -12.43
CA ARG A 164 -17.34 0.89 -13.67
C ARG A 164 -16.68 -0.43 -14.08
N GLY A 165 -17.10 -1.50 -13.42
CA GLY A 165 -16.54 -2.83 -13.63
C GLY A 165 -17.46 -3.92 -13.10
N GLY A 166 -18.68 -3.99 -13.64
CA GLY A 166 -19.67 -5.03 -13.34
C GLY A 166 -20.82 -4.95 -14.34
N THR A 167 -20.58 -5.37 -15.57
CA THR A 167 -21.57 -5.42 -16.64
C THR A 167 -22.64 -6.47 -16.34
N GLY A 168 -23.92 -6.07 -16.32
CA GLY A 168 -25.05 -6.99 -16.54
C GLY A 168 -26.31 -6.68 -15.73
N PHE A 169 -26.22 -6.63 -14.39
CA PHE A 169 -27.42 -6.66 -13.54
C PHE A 169 -27.59 -5.44 -12.61
N THR A 170 -26.54 -4.65 -12.37
CA THR A 170 -26.60 -3.49 -11.47
C THR A 170 -27.26 -2.25 -12.10
N ALA A 171 -27.33 -2.17 -13.42
CA ALA A 171 -27.94 -1.02 -14.11
C ALA A 171 -29.47 -0.92 -13.95
N GLN A 172 -30.16 -2.02 -13.60
CA GLN A 172 -31.63 -2.03 -13.41
C GLN A 172 -32.06 -1.85 -11.94
N MET A 173 -31.11 -1.74 -10.98
CA MET A 173 -31.41 -1.71 -9.54
C MET A 173 -30.94 -0.41 -8.85
N CYS A 174 -30.52 0.60 -9.63
CA CYS A 174 -29.84 1.80 -9.13
C CYS A 174 -30.59 2.62 -8.06
N GLU A 175 -31.92 2.55 -7.96
CA GLU A 175 -32.67 3.32 -6.95
C GLU A 175 -32.77 2.64 -5.57
N ARG A 176 -32.40 1.35 -5.43
CA ARG A 176 -32.61 0.58 -4.18
C ARG A 176 -31.34 -0.06 -3.61
N LEU A 177 -30.19 0.16 -4.23
CA LEU A 177 -28.94 -0.36 -3.70
C LEU A 177 -28.37 0.57 -2.63
N PRO A 178 -27.72 0.02 -1.57
CA PRO A 178 -27.01 0.83 -0.59
C PRO A 178 -25.96 1.71 -1.29
N SER A 179 -25.52 2.75 -0.58
CA SER A 179 -24.62 3.79 -1.09
C SER A 179 -23.41 3.24 -1.84
N ILE A 180 -22.81 4.09 -2.69
CA ILE A 180 -21.69 3.82 -3.61
C ILE A 180 -20.41 3.25 -2.95
N ASP A 181 -20.46 3.00 -1.65
CA ASP A 181 -19.39 2.58 -0.75
C ASP A 181 -19.42 1.07 -0.42
N THR A 182 -20.41 0.32 -0.92
CA THR A 182 -20.53 -1.14 -0.68
C THR A 182 -20.27 -1.95 -1.95
N VAL A 183 -19.34 -2.90 -1.85
CA VAL A 183 -19.07 -3.93 -2.87
C VAL A 183 -19.62 -5.26 -2.39
N ASN A 184 -20.45 -5.90 -3.22
CA ASN A 184 -20.86 -7.29 -3.05
C ASN A 184 -20.55 -8.05 -4.34
N ALA A 185 -19.68 -9.05 -4.26
CA ALA A 185 -19.17 -9.78 -5.40
C ALA A 185 -19.14 -11.29 -5.16
N ILE A 186 -19.43 -12.06 -6.20
CA ILE A 186 -19.09 -13.49 -6.25
C ILE A 186 -17.71 -13.61 -6.88
N ILE A 187 -16.79 -14.24 -6.16
CA ILE A 187 -15.41 -14.45 -6.61
C ILE A 187 -15.19 -15.94 -6.84
N LYS A 188 -14.58 -16.27 -7.99
CA LYS A 188 -14.11 -17.62 -8.27
C LYS A 188 -12.58 -17.65 -8.24
N THR A 189 -12.01 -18.54 -7.44
CA THR A 189 -10.56 -18.73 -7.36
C THR A 189 -10.05 -19.49 -8.59
N GLN A 190 -8.73 -19.48 -8.81
CA GLN A 190 -8.11 -20.31 -9.83
C GLN A 190 -8.32 -21.82 -9.59
N SER A 191 -8.48 -22.24 -8.33
CA SER A 191 -8.83 -23.62 -7.97
C SER A 191 -10.29 -23.98 -8.25
N GLY A 192 -11.10 -23.04 -8.75
CA GLY A 192 -12.49 -23.25 -9.13
C GLY A 192 -13.51 -23.04 -8.01
N VAL A 193 -13.05 -22.77 -6.77
CA VAL A 193 -13.91 -22.49 -5.61
C VAL A 193 -14.58 -21.14 -5.80
N ALA A 194 -15.90 -21.09 -5.64
CA ALA A 194 -16.65 -19.84 -5.65
C ALA A 194 -17.03 -19.41 -4.22
N GLY A 195 -17.06 -18.12 -3.97
CA GLY A 195 -17.43 -17.57 -2.68
C GLY A 195 -17.92 -16.13 -2.79
N VAL A 196 -18.42 -15.59 -1.68
CA VAL A 196 -18.96 -14.22 -1.60
C VAL A 196 -17.94 -13.31 -0.92
N PHE A 197 -17.71 -12.15 -1.50
CA PHE A 197 -16.92 -11.06 -0.91
C PHE A 197 -17.80 -9.83 -0.76
N GLN A 198 -17.98 -9.39 0.48
CA GLN A 198 -18.67 -8.15 0.82
C GLN A 198 -17.72 -7.20 1.56
N ASN A 199 -17.63 -5.96 1.09
CA ASN A 199 -16.92 -4.88 1.75
C ASN A 199 -17.81 -3.64 1.79
N SER A 200 -18.03 -3.06 2.97
CA SER A 200 -18.87 -1.87 3.15
C SER A 200 -18.13 -0.85 4.00
N ALA A 201 -18.15 0.41 3.56
CA ALA A 201 -17.44 1.51 4.19
C ALA A 201 -18.35 2.48 4.98
N LEU A 202 -19.68 2.35 4.87
CA LEU A 202 -20.70 3.12 5.59
C LEU A 202 -21.68 2.19 6.31
N SER A 203 -21.18 1.10 6.90
CA SER A 203 -22.03 0.33 7.81
C SER A 203 -22.30 1.16 9.05
N LEU A 204 -23.46 1.82 9.07
CA LEU A 204 -24.13 2.30 10.30
C LEU A 204 -24.57 1.06 11.09
N LEU A 205 -23.60 0.32 11.62
CA LEU A 205 -23.85 -0.67 12.66
C LEU A 205 -24.14 0.11 13.94
N GLN A 206 -25.35 0.64 14.07
CA GLN A 206 -25.89 0.86 15.40
C GLN A 206 -26.04 -0.53 16.01
N ALA A 207 -25.11 -0.89 16.90
CA ALA A 207 -25.39 -1.93 17.86
C ALA A 207 -26.68 -1.50 18.56
N VAL A 208 -27.72 -2.30 18.44
CA VAL A 208 -28.93 -2.11 19.24
C VAL A 208 -28.47 -2.24 20.69
N GLU A 209 -28.38 -1.11 21.39
CA GLU A 209 -28.28 -1.10 22.86
C GLU A 209 -29.60 -1.58 23.48
#